data_AF-A0AAV7D7B3-F1
#
_entry.id   AF-A0AAV7D7B3-F1
#
_cell.length_a   1.000
_cell.length_b   1.000
_cell.length_c   1.000
_cell.angle_alpha   90.00
_cell.angle_beta   90.00
_cell.angle_gamma   90.00
#
_symmetry.space_group_name_H-M   'P 1'
#
loop_
_entity.id
_entity.type
_entity.pdbx_description
1 polymer ?
#
loop_
_entity_poly.entity_id
_entity_poly.type
_entity_poly.pdbx_seq_one_letter_code
_entity_poly.pdbx_strand_id
1 'polypeptide(L)'
;MGDGVKDILIGRDDGTVEVYGFDSANDPVLRFDHSLTESITSIQGGCVGKEGFDEIVLSTYSGWVSGLTTEPTHREAGPGEELKMSQEMQTKIASLRSELEQLQFKVVQERERYQHSSQSTTAVSAVPVFSINDKFTLNKDDASYSLILEVQMAIDNVLIQSDVPVDLLDVDKNSAVVSFSGCDSEPNGNFLLATYRCQANTTRLELKIRSIEGQYGMLQAYVTPRIQPKTCQVRQYQIKPLSLHQRSHVFDQNRPMNILSLTGQFSFAEIHSWMVFCLPEVPEKPPVGEDVVFYFQNTFLNTQLECSYRKGEGVFKSDNISTISILKDVLSKEATKRKINLNISYDISEESVGHTLKMIHPKLEYQLLLAKKVHLIDALKELQVHEGNTDFLIPEYRCILEEAEKLQEEYKKQPAHLERLYGMITDLFIDKFKFKGTNVKSKVPLLLEILDNYDQNALMTFFDTQ
;
A
#
# COMPACT_ATOMS: atom_id res chain seq x y z
N MET A 1 -21.33 26.64 -22.79
CA MET A 1 -20.88 28.04 -22.63
C MET A 1 -20.09 28.10 -21.34
N GLY A 2 -18.79 28.36 -21.41
CA GLY A 2 -17.93 28.49 -20.23
C GLY A 2 -18.31 29.71 -19.39
N ASP A 3 -18.01 29.66 -18.09
CA ASP A 3 -18.25 30.76 -17.13
C ASP A 3 -17.26 31.93 -17.27
N GLY A 4 -16.28 31.82 -18.18
CA GLY A 4 -15.28 32.83 -18.48
C GLY A 4 -14.07 32.81 -17.53
N VAL A 5 -14.05 31.90 -16.56
CA VAL A 5 -12.93 31.65 -15.65
C VAL A 5 -12.18 30.40 -16.14
N LYS A 6 -10.87 30.32 -15.86
CA LYS A 6 -10.09 29.12 -16.22
C LYS A 6 -10.38 28.00 -15.21
N ASP A 7 -10.75 26.84 -15.73
CA ASP A 7 -10.87 25.60 -14.98
C ASP A 7 -9.51 24.97 -14.70
N ILE A 8 -9.45 24.07 -13.71
CA ILE A 8 -8.28 23.24 -13.41
C ILE A 8 -8.50 21.84 -13.97
N LEU A 9 -7.52 21.37 -14.74
CA LEU A 9 -7.46 20.01 -15.27
C LEU A 9 -6.44 19.20 -14.48
N ILE A 10 -6.84 18.05 -13.93
CA ILE A 10 -5.98 17.17 -13.14
C ILE A 10 -5.97 15.78 -13.77
N GLY A 11 -4.77 15.26 -14.05
CA GLY A 11 -4.56 13.87 -14.40
C GLY A 11 -3.94 13.11 -13.23
N ARG A 12 -4.55 12.01 -12.81
CA ARG A 12 -4.08 11.17 -11.71
C ARG A 12 -3.29 9.96 -12.21
N ASP A 13 -2.46 9.45 -11.30
CA ASP A 13 -1.63 8.25 -11.47
C ASP A 13 -2.46 6.95 -11.61
N ASP A 14 -3.72 6.96 -11.18
CA ASP A 14 -4.65 5.84 -11.35
C ASP A 14 -5.47 5.91 -12.66
N GLY A 15 -5.18 6.91 -13.50
CA GLY A 15 -5.86 7.13 -14.78
C GLY A 15 -7.09 8.03 -14.69
N THR A 16 -7.42 8.57 -13.52
CA THR A 16 -8.56 9.48 -13.37
C THR A 16 -8.24 10.88 -13.87
N VAL A 17 -9.05 11.38 -14.79
CA VAL A 17 -9.09 12.77 -15.26
C VAL A 17 -10.17 13.50 -14.48
N GLU A 18 -9.83 14.65 -13.91
CA GLU A 18 -10.76 15.49 -13.17
C GLU A 18 -10.73 16.93 -13.68
N VAL A 19 -11.91 17.55 -13.78
CA VAL A 19 -12.06 18.96 -14.13
C VAL A 19 -12.71 19.69 -12.97
N TYR A 20 -12.06 20.75 -12.48
CA TYR A 20 -12.57 21.58 -11.40
C TYR A 20 -12.86 22.99 -11.89
N GLY A 21 -14.06 23.49 -11.62
CA GLY A 21 -14.46 24.86 -11.91
C GLY A 21 -14.66 25.69 -10.65
N PHE A 22 -14.75 27.01 -10.81
CA PHE A 22 -14.83 27.98 -9.71
C PHE A 22 -16.12 28.82 -9.78
N ASP A 23 -17.28 28.19 -9.62
CA ASP A 23 -18.57 28.88 -9.69
C ASP A 23 -18.89 29.76 -8.47
N SER A 24 -18.31 29.45 -7.31
CA SER A 24 -18.70 30.03 -6.03
C SER A 24 -17.47 30.34 -5.17
N ALA A 25 -17.10 31.62 -5.07
CA ALA A 25 -16.25 32.17 -4.01
C ALA A 25 -14.93 31.41 -3.67
N ASN A 26 -14.09 31.18 -4.69
CA ASN A 26 -12.70 30.67 -4.60
C ASN A 26 -12.49 29.18 -4.30
N ASP A 27 -13.53 28.40 -4.01
CA ASP A 27 -13.36 26.95 -3.77
C ASP A 27 -13.57 26.15 -5.08
N PRO A 28 -12.66 25.21 -5.41
CA PRO A 28 -12.79 24.39 -6.61
C PRO A 28 -13.89 23.34 -6.44
N VAL A 29 -14.79 23.23 -7.43
CA VAL A 29 -15.88 22.24 -7.48
C VAL A 29 -15.64 21.27 -8.63
N LEU A 30 -15.69 19.96 -8.34
CA LEU A 30 -15.55 18.91 -9.37
C LEU A 30 -16.72 18.99 -10.36
N ARG A 31 -16.41 19.11 -11.65
CA ARG A 31 -17.36 19.23 -12.76
C ARG A 31 -17.46 17.96 -13.60
N PHE A 32 -16.35 17.26 -13.75
CA PHE A 32 -16.25 16.10 -14.62
C PHE A 32 -15.16 15.17 -14.10
N ASP A 33 -15.45 13.88 -14.13
CA ASP A 33 -14.52 12.79 -13.83
C ASP A 33 -14.58 11.71 -14.93
N HIS A 34 -13.41 11.20 -15.32
CA HIS A 34 -13.32 10.09 -16.27
C HIS A 34 -12.11 9.22 -15.98
N SER A 35 -12.30 7.90 -15.87
CA SER A 35 -11.20 6.97 -15.57
C SER A 35 -10.70 6.26 -16.81
N LEU A 36 -9.39 6.38 -17.05
CA LEU A 36 -8.62 5.59 -18.01
C LEU A 36 -7.99 4.38 -17.32
N THR A 37 -7.51 3.43 -18.11
CA THR A 37 -6.90 2.18 -17.59
C THR A 37 -5.41 2.31 -17.26
N GLU A 38 -4.78 3.45 -17.58
CA GLU A 38 -3.34 3.71 -17.46
C GLU A 38 -3.09 5.02 -16.74
N SER A 39 -1.90 5.19 -16.16
CA SER A 39 -1.51 6.44 -15.51
C SER A 39 -1.42 7.59 -16.51
N ILE A 40 -1.90 8.77 -16.10
CA ILE A 40 -1.83 9.99 -16.89
C ILE A 40 -0.48 10.67 -16.64
N THR A 41 0.28 10.88 -17.72
CA THR A 41 1.62 11.49 -17.66
C THR A 41 1.60 12.97 -18.01
N SER A 42 0.62 13.43 -18.79
CA SER A 42 0.46 14.83 -19.17
C SER A 42 -1.01 15.13 -19.51
N ILE A 43 -1.45 16.36 -19.22
CA ILE A 43 -2.78 16.87 -19.51
C ILE A 43 -2.70 18.34 -19.97
N GLN A 44 -3.45 18.70 -21.00
CA GLN A 44 -3.55 20.06 -21.53
C GLN A 44 -4.97 20.34 -22.03
N GLY A 45 -5.44 21.57 -21.85
CA GLY A 45 -6.65 22.07 -22.49
C GLY A 45 -6.33 22.78 -23.81
N GLY A 46 -7.19 22.67 -24.80
CA GLY A 46 -7.00 23.34 -26.08
C GLY A 46 -7.97 22.86 -27.15
N CYS A 47 -7.50 22.86 -28.40
CA CYS A 47 -8.25 22.44 -29.58
C CYS A 47 -7.31 21.86 -30.63
N VAL A 48 -7.32 20.55 -30.84
CA VAL A 48 -6.53 19.78 -31.81
C VAL A 48 -7.43 19.09 -32.84
N GLY A 49 -8.58 18.56 -32.45
CA GLY A 49 -9.49 17.81 -33.33
C GLY A 49 -10.22 18.68 -34.36
N LYS A 50 -11.21 19.44 -33.93
CA LYS A 50 -12.02 20.34 -34.78
C LYS A 50 -12.08 21.73 -34.19
N GLU A 51 -11.79 22.72 -35.02
CA GLU A 51 -11.85 24.13 -34.62
C GLU A 51 -13.24 24.50 -34.08
N GLY A 52 -13.26 25.23 -32.96
CA GLY A 52 -14.48 25.71 -32.32
C GLY A 52 -15.03 24.83 -31.20
N PHE A 53 -14.41 23.68 -30.92
CA PHE A 53 -14.74 22.82 -29.78
C PHE A 53 -13.54 22.69 -28.86
N ASP A 54 -13.71 23.09 -27.60
CA ASP A 54 -12.69 22.88 -26.58
C ASP A 54 -12.54 21.39 -26.28
N GLU A 55 -11.31 20.98 -26.01
CA GLU A 55 -10.95 19.60 -25.68
C GLU A 55 -9.83 19.54 -24.64
N ILE A 56 -9.79 18.39 -23.97
CA ILE A 56 -8.71 18.00 -23.08
C ILE A 56 -7.86 16.96 -23.81
N VAL A 57 -6.60 17.28 -24.04
CA VAL A 57 -5.60 16.36 -24.59
C VAL A 57 -4.81 15.77 -23.45
N LEU A 58 -4.72 14.44 -23.41
CA LEU A 58 -4.00 13.71 -22.38
C LEU A 58 -3.09 12.66 -22.98
N SER A 59 -1.99 12.38 -22.28
CA SER A 59 -1.01 11.35 -22.63
C SER A 59 -0.95 10.31 -21.51
N THR A 60 -1.06 9.02 -21.86
CA THR A 60 -0.91 7.92 -20.91
C THR A 60 0.50 7.35 -20.88
N TYR A 61 0.82 6.51 -19.89
CA TYR A 61 2.14 5.89 -19.74
C TYR A 61 2.61 5.06 -20.93
N SER A 62 1.72 4.32 -21.60
CA SER A 62 2.10 3.56 -22.80
C SER A 62 2.24 4.44 -24.05
N GLY A 63 1.95 5.74 -23.94
CA GLY A 63 2.11 6.72 -25.02
C GLY A 63 0.84 6.97 -25.83
N TRP A 64 -0.34 6.54 -25.37
CA TRP A 64 -1.60 6.92 -26.04
C TRP A 64 -1.89 8.39 -25.80
N VAL A 65 -1.96 9.15 -26.89
CA VAL A 65 -2.46 10.52 -26.89
C VAL A 65 -3.95 10.47 -27.21
N SER A 66 -4.77 10.82 -26.22
CA SER A 66 -6.23 10.79 -26.32
C SER A 66 -6.81 12.19 -26.13
N GLY A 67 -7.95 12.47 -26.77
CA GLY A 67 -8.67 13.72 -26.64
C GLY A 67 -10.07 13.50 -26.10
N LEU A 68 -10.47 14.28 -25.09
CA LEU A 68 -11.86 14.39 -24.60
C LEU A 68 -12.43 15.68 -25.17
N THR A 69 -13.31 15.59 -26.16
CA THR A 69 -13.86 16.75 -26.89
C THR A 69 -15.27 17.10 -26.41
N THR A 70 -15.60 18.40 -26.50
CA THR A 70 -16.97 18.90 -26.32
C THR A 70 -17.85 18.72 -27.56
N GLU A 71 -17.29 18.29 -28.69
CA GLU A 71 -18.07 18.00 -29.88
C GLU A 71 -19.01 16.80 -29.65
N PRO A 72 -20.33 16.93 -29.94
CA PRO A 72 -21.25 15.80 -29.91
C PRO A 72 -20.93 14.80 -31.03
N THR A 73 -20.37 13.64 -30.68
CA THR A 73 -19.99 12.59 -31.63
C THR A 73 -21.15 11.70 -32.08
N HIS A 74 -22.31 11.77 -31.40
CA HIS A 74 -23.53 11.05 -31.78
C HIS A 74 -24.67 12.03 -32.12
N ARG A 75 -25.13 12.00 -33.37
CA ARG A 75 -26.47 12.50 -33.72
C ARG A 75 -27.48 11.47 -33.19
N GLU A 76 -28.43 11.90 -32.36
CA GLU A 76 -29.50 11.05 -31.84
C GLU A 76 -30.21 10.31 -32.99
N ALA A 77 -30.16 8.98 -32.96
CA ALA A 77 -30.96 8.14 -33.85
C ALA A 77 -32.37 8.03 -33.27
N GLY A 78 -33.39 8.27 -34.10
CA GLY A 78 -34.80 8.12 -33.71
C GLY A 78 -35.16 6.66 -33.39
N PRO A 79 -36.29 6.42 -32.71
CA PRO A 79 -36.68 5.07 -32.31
C PRO A 79 -36.95 4.20 -33.54
N GLY A 80 -36.11 3.17 -33.74
CA GLY A 80 -36.23 2.20 -34.83
C GLY A 80 -35.05 2.14 -35.82
N GLU A 81 -34.06 3.02 -35.71
CA GLU A 81 -32.82 2.90 -36.49
C GLU A 81 -31.79 2.06 -35.73
N GLU A 82 -31.39 0.92 -36.31
CA GLU A 82 -30.18 0.21 -35.87
C GLU A 82 -29.00 1.20 -35.88
N LEU A 83 -28.21 1.22 -34.81
CA LEU A 83 -26.96 1.99 -34.71
C LEU A 83 -26.00 1.56 -35.84
N LYS A 84 -26.13 2.18 -37.01
CA LYS A 84 -25.23 1.95 -38.14
C LYS A 84 -23.88 2.54 -37.77
N MET A 85 -22.92 1.65 -37.54
CA MET A 85 -21.51 1.99 -37.32
C MET A 85 -21.05 3.01 -38.36
N SER A 86 -20.56 4.19 -37.92
CA SER A 86 -20.16 5.29 -38.79
C SER A 86 -19.22 4.81 -39.91
N GLN A 87 -19.35 5.39 -41.10
CA GLN A 87 -18.53 5.03 -42.27
C GLN A 87 -17.02 5.15 -41.96
N GLU A 88 -16.63 6.15 -41.16
CA GLU A 88 -15.25 6.33 -40.70
C GLU A 88 -14.76 5.16 -39.83
N MET A 89 -15.62 4.68 -38.93
CA MET A 89 -15.30 3.53 -38.07
C MET A 89 -15.17 2.24 -38.89
N GLN A 90 -16.01 2.05 -39.92
CA GLN A 90 -15.89 0.93 -40.85
C GLN A 90 -14.56 0.98 -41.62
N THR A 91 -14.18 2.14 -42.15
CA THR A 91 -12.90 2.31 -42.87
C THR A 91 -11.71 2.04 -41.94
N LYS A 92 -11.74 2.56 -40.71
CA LYS A 92 -10.68 2.33 -39.71
C LYS A 92 -10.55 0.86 -39.33
N ILE A 93 -11.67 0.14 -39.17
CA ILE A 93 -11.65 -1.30 -38.89
C ILE A 93 -11.07 -2.07 -40.08
N ALA A 94 -11.43 -1.70 -41.31
CA ALA A 94 -10.90 -2.35 -42.50
C ALA A 94 -9.38 -2.14 -42.65
N SER A 95 -8.87 -0.92 -42.41
CA SER A 95 -7.44 -0.64 -42.45
C SER A 95 -6.69 -1.42 -41.36
N LEU A 96 -7.21 -1.44 -40.13
CA LEU A 96 -6.62 -2.19 -39.01
C LEU A 96 -6.56 -3.70 -39.29
N ARG A 97 -7.58 -4.27 -39.95
CA ARG A 97 -7.56 -5.68 -40.35
C ARG A 97 -6.44 -5.98 -41.34
N SER A 98 -6.30 -5.14 -42.38
CA SER A 98 -5.25 -5.32 -43.38
C SER A 98 -3.85 -5.18 -42.78
N GLU A 99 -3.64 -4.20 -41.90
CA GLU A 99 -2.37 -4.02 -41.20
C GLU A 99 -2.05 -5.20 -40.28
N LEU A 100 -3.06 -5.70 -39.55
CA LEU A 100 -2.92 -6.85 -38.67
C LEU A 100 -2.55 -8.13 -39.44
N GLU A 101 -3.15 -8.38 -40.60
CA GLU A 101 -2.79 -9.53 -41.46
C GLU A 101 -1.33 -9.43 -41.93
N GLN A 102 -0.90 -8.25 -42.40
CA GLN A 102 0.48 -8.03 -42.85
C GLN A 102 1.49 -8.22 -41.71
N LEU A 103 1.21 -7.66 -40.54
CA LEU A 103 2.07 -7.78 -39.36
C LEU A 103 2.10 -9.22 -38.85
N GLN A 104 0.97 -9.92 -38.83
CA GLN A 104 0.92 -11.33 -38.44
C GLN A 104 1.80 -12.20 -39.33
N PHE A 105 1.69 -12.04 -40.65
CA PHE A 105 2.52 -12.79 -41.59
C PHE A 105 4.02 -12.55 -41.34
N LYS A 106 4.42 -11.28 -41.19
CA LYS A 106 5.82 -10.91 -40.92
C LYS A 106 6.33 -11.46 -39.59
N VAL A 107 5.51 -11.41 -38.53
CA VAL A 107 5.88 -11.92 -37.20
C VAL A 107 6.03 -13.45 -37.22
N VAL A 108 5.17 -14.17 -37.93
CA VAL A 108 5.29 -15.63 -38.07
C VAL A 108 6.59 -16.00 -38.79
N GLN A 109 6.89 -15.35 -39.90
CA GLN A 109 8.12 -15.59 -40.66
C GLN A 109 9.38 -15.34 -39.81
N GLU A 110 9.43 -14.24 -39.06
CA GLU A 110 10.57 -13.95 -38.18
C GLU A 110 10.64 -14.88 -36.95
N ARG A 111 9.51 -15.39 -36.45
CA ARG A 111 9.50 -16.42 -35.40
C ARG A 111 10.09 -17.73 -35.87
N GLU A 112 9.74 -18.19 -37.07
CA GLU A 112 10.33 -19.39 -37.67
C GLU A 112 11.84 -19.21 -37.85
N ARG A 113 12.25 -18.05 -38.38
CA ARG A 113 13.67 -17.69 -38.54
C ARG A 113 14.41 -17.71 -37.21
N TYR A 114 13.83 -17.12 -36.16
CA TYR A 114 14.39 -17.14 -34.81
C TYR A 114 14.54 -18.57 -34.28
N GLN A 115 13.50 -19.41 -34.42
CA GLN A 115 13.52 -20.80 -34.00
C GLN A 115 14.63 -21.61 -34.69
N HIS A 116 14.83 -21.42 -36.00
CA HIS A 116 15.94 -22.03 -36.73
C HIS A 116 17.30 -21.54 -36.22
N SER A 117 17.45 -20.24 -35.96
CA SER A 117 18.70 -19.67 -35.45
C SER A 117 19.04 -20.13 -34.03
N SER A 118 18.03 -20.38 -33.18
CA SER A 118 18.22 -20.85 -31.80
C SER A 118 18.79 -22.27 -31.68
N GLN A 119 18.80 -23.04 -32.77
CA GLN A 119 19.42 -24.36 -32.82
C GLN A 119 20.94 -24.30 -33.07
N SER A 120 21.48 -23.14 -33.41
CA SER A 120 22.92 -22.93 -33.60
C SER A 120 23.65 -22.87 -32.25
N THR A 121 24.77 -23.57 -32.14
CA THR A 121 25.62 -23.56 -30.93
C THR A 121 26.39 -22.25 -30.71
N THR A 122 26.44 -21.39 -31.72
CA THR A 122 27.15 -20.09 -31.66
C THR A 122 26.21 -18.89 -31.48
N ALA A 123 24.89 -19.10 -31.58
CA ALA A 123 23.92 -18.04 -31.46
C ALA A 123 23.55 -17.77 -30.00
N VAL A 124 23.35 -16.50 -29.64
CA VAL A 124 22.90 -16.08 -28.31
C VAL A 124 21.55 -15.38 -28.47
N SER A 125 20.55 -15.83 -27.72
CA SER A 125 19.22 -15.22 -27.72
C SER A 125 19.23 -13.89 -26.99
N ALA A 126 18.83 -12.82 -27.66
CA ALA A 126 18.61 -11.53 -27.03
C ALA A 126 17.30 -11.53 -26.24
N VAL A 127 17.34 -10.93 -25.05
CA VAL A 127 16.17 -10.78 -24.16
C VAL A 127 15.54 -9.41 -24.41
N PRO A 128 14.27 -9.31 -24.83
CA PRO A 128 13.59 -8.02 -24.95
C PRO A 128 13.53 -7.31 -23.60
N VAL A 129 13.97 -6.05 -23.59
CA VAL A 129 13.92 -5.19 -22.41
C VAL A 129 12.65 -4.36 -22.49
N PHE A 130 11.91 -4.29 -21.39
CA PHE A 130 10.75 -3.42 -21.21
C PHE A 130 10.92 -2.60 -19.94
N SER A 131 10.16 -1.51 -19.80
CA SER A 131 10.15 -0.69 -18.59
C SER A 131 8.96 -1.04 -17.71
N ILE A 132 9.23 -1.23 -16.43
CA ILE A 132 8.22 -1.31 -15.37
C ILE A 132 8.25 0.02 -14.63
N ASN A 133 7.12 0.73 -14.63
CA ASN A 133 6.87 1.85 -13.75
C ASN A 133 6.30 1.28 -12.44
N ASP A 134 7.11 1.25 -11.40
CA ASP A 134 6.75 0.70 -10.11
C ASP A 134 6.71 1.77 -9.01
N LYS A 135 5.75 1.64 -8.11
CA LYS A 135 5.56 2.53 -6.97
C LYS A 135 5.21 1.71 -5.74
N PHE A 136 6.02 1.85 -4.69
CA PHE A 136 5.85 1.16 -3.42
C PHE A 136 5.71 2.19 -2.30
N THR A 137 4.48 2.50 -1.91
CA THR A 137 4.16 3.59 -0.99
C THR A 137 3.34 3.12 0.19
N LEU A 138 3.66 3.61 1.39
CA LEU A 138 2.88 3.34 2.60
C LEU A 138 1.63 4.23 2.64
N ASN A 139 0.46 3.62 2.76
CA ASN A 139 -0.79 4.33 2.97
C ASN A 139 -1.00 4.60 4.45
N LYS A 140 -1.32 5.85 4.78
CA LYS A 140 -1.55 6.30 6.16
C LYS A 140 -2.86 5.77 6.74
N ASP A 141 -3.91 5.69 5.92
CA ASP A 141 -5.28 5.43 6.40
C ASP A 141 -5.49 3.97 6.85
N ASP A 142 -4.89 3.01 6.15
CA ASP A 142 -5.05 1.57 6.43
C ASP A 142 -3.77 0.87 6.92
N ALA A 143 -2.68 1.63 7.09
CA ALA A 143 -1.36 1.14 7.51
C ALA A 143 -0.91 -0.11 6.71
N SER A 144 -1.05 -0.03 5.39
CA SER A 144 -0.62 -1.02 4.40
C SER A 144 0.19 -0.35 3.29
N TYR A 145 1.07 -1.10 2.63
CA TYR A 145 1.80 -0.66 1.45
C TYR A 145 0.97 -0.89 0.19
N SER A 146 0.83 0.12 -0.66
CA SER A 146 0.36 -0.06 -2.03
C SER A 146 1.57 -0.27 -2.94
N LEU A 147 1.65 -1.46 -3.54
CA LEU A 147 2.55 -1.78 -4.63
C LEU A 147 1.79 -1.67 -5.96
N ILE A 148 2.18 -0.70 -6.77
CA ILE A 148 1.65 -0.49 -8.12
C ILE A 148 2.74 -0.88 -9.12
N LEU A 149 2.37 -1.72 -10.08
CA LEU A 149 3.23 -2.18 -11.17
C LEU A 149 2.55 -1.84 -12.49
N GLU A 150 3.21 -1.06 -13.33
CA GLU A 150 2.68 -0.65 -14.63
C GLU A 150 3.67 -0.94 -15.76
N VAL A 151 3.18 -1.57 -16.83
CA VAL A 151 3.95 -1.96 -18.01
C VAL A 151 3.23 -1.51 -19.27
N GLN A 152 3.98 -1.10 -20.28
CA GLN A 152 3.43 -0.62 -21.57
C GLN A 152 2.62 -1.70 -22.33
N MET A 153 2.82 -2.96 -21.96
CA MET A 153 2.21 -4.12 -22.60
C MET A 153 1.38 -4.86 -21.55
N ALA A 154 0.31 -5.53 -21.99
CA ALA A 154 -0.55 -6.28 -21.08
C ALA A 154 0.26 -7.30 -20.26
N ILE A 155 0.04 -7.30 -18.96
CA ILE A 155 0.67 -8.22 -18.02
C ILE A 155 0.04 -9.61 -18.21
N ASP A 156 0.87 -10.64 -18.21
CA ASP A 156 0.42 -12.03 -18.22
C ASP A 156 0.25 -12.53 -16.79
N ASN A 157 1.35 -12.45 -16.02
CA ASN A 157 1.35 -12.78 -14.61
C ASN A 157 2.40 -11.96 -13.85
N VAL A 158 2.14 -11.80 -12.54
CA VAL A 158 3.10 -11.27 -11.57
C VAL A 158 3.25 -12.28 -10.45
N LEU A 159 4.48 -12.71 -10.18
CA LEU A 159 4.79 -13.52 -9.01
C LEU A 159 5.38 -12.64 -7.91
N ILE A 160 4.78 -12.73 -6.73
CA ILE A 160 5.22 -12.06 -5.51
C ILE A 160 5.87 -13.09 -4.60
N GLN A 161 7.13 -12.86 -4.26
CA GLN A 161 7.89 -13.66 -3.32
C GLN A 161 8.33 -12.76 -2.16
N SER A 162 8.23 -13.25 -0.93
CA SER A 162 8.68 -12.53 0.27
C SER A 162 9.50 -13.44 1.17
N ASP A 163 10.61 -12.92 1.71
CA ASP A 163 11.40 -13.53 2.77
C ASP A 163 10.95 -13.09 4.19
N VAL A 164 9.88 -12.29 4.27
CA VAL A 164 9.23 -11.81 5.49
C VAL A 164 7.74 -12.16 5.44
N PRO A 165 7.11 -12.53 6.56
CA PRO A 165 5.66 -12.71 6.59
C PRO A 165 4.96 -11.37 6.32
N VAL A 166 4.16 -11.37 5.26
CA VAL A 166 3.35 -10.24 4.83
C VAL A 166 1.99 -10.76 4.37
N ASP A 167 0.94 -9.98 4.62
CA ASP A 167 -0.39 -10.33 4.15
C ASP A 167 -0.69 -9.56 2.85
N LEU A 168 -1.19 -10.28 1.84
CA LEU A 168 -1.72 -9.66 0.63
C LEU A 168 -3.21 -9.41 0.82
N LEU A 169 -3.62 -8.14 0.67
CA LEU A 169 -5.02 -7.74 0.80
C LEU A 169 -5.65 -7.63 -0.58
N ASP A 170 -6.90 -8.05 -0.68
CA ASP A 170 -7.70 -7.91 -1.90
C ASP A 170 -7.97 -6.43 -2.19
N VAL A 171 -7.93 -6.09 -3.48
CA VAL A 171 -8.20 -4.75 -4.01
C VAL A 171 -9.35 -4.88 -4.98
N ASP A 172 -10.48 -4.22 -4.72
CA ASP A 172 -11.71 -4.38 -5.53
C ASP A 172 -11.51 -4.01 -7.01
N LYS A 173 -10.61 -3.05 -7.30
CA LYS A 173 -10.26 -2.65 -8.67
C LYS A 173 -9.40 -3.69 -9.41
N ASN A 174 -8.87 -4.69 -8.72
CA ASN A 174 -7.96 -5.68 -9.29
C ASN A 174 -8.75 -6.88 -9.85
N SER A 175 -8.71 -7.07 -11.17
CA SER A 175 -9.34 -8.20 -11.85
C SER A 175 -8.46 -9.44 -11.96
N ALA A 176 -7.26 -9.44 -11.38
CA ALA A 176 -6.34 -10.57 -11.45
C ALA A 176 -6.78 -11.69 -10.52
N VAL A 177 -6.59 -12.93 -10.96
CA VAL A 177 -6.83 -14.11 -10.12
C VAL A 177 -5.56 -14.40 -9.33
N VAL A 178 -5.71 -14.50 -8.01
CA VAL A 178 -4.61 -14.78 -7.08
C VAL A 178 -4.55 -16.28 -6.78
N SER A 179 -3.34 -16.84 -6.82
CA SER A 179 -3.07 -18.19 -6.32
C SER A 179 -1.91 -18.16 -5.34
N PHE A 180 -2.18 -18.55 -4.09
CA PHE A 180 -1.17 -18.73 -3.06
C PHE A 180 -0.57 -20.12 -3.18
N SER A 181 0.75 -20.18 -3.32
CA SER A 181 1.48 -21.45 -3.35
C SER A 181 1.88 -21.83 -1.93
N GLY A 182 1.90 -23.14 -1.63
CA GLY A 182 2.45 -23.64 -0.37
C GLY A 182 3.89 -23.17 -0.21
N CYS A 183 4.21 -22.58 0.95
CA CYS A 183 5.54 -22.07 1.25
C CYS A 183 6.19 -22.96 2.30
N ASP A 184 7.39 -23.46 1.99
CA ASP A 184 8.25 -24.13 2.96
C ASP A 184 9.23 -23.09 3.51
N SER A 185 8.96 -22.59 4.73
CA SER A 185 9.82 -21.59 5.39
C SER A 185 11.24 -22.10 5.64
N GLU A 186 11.41 -23.42 5.74
CA GLU A 186 12.69 -24.13 5.68
C GLU A 186 12.60 -25.20 4.58
N PRO A 187 13.48 -25.24 3.54
CA PRO A 187 14.81 -24.63 3.39
C PRO A 187 14.89 -23.35 2.53
N ASN A 188 13.78 -22.89 1.93
CA ASN A 188 13.82 -21.87 0.88
C ASN A 188 13.80 -20.42 1.41
N GLY A 189 13.47 -20.22 2.70
CA GLY A 189 13.37 -18.89 3.30
C GLY A 189 12.20 -18.04 2.76
N ASN A 190 11.28 -18.65 2.02
CA ASN A 190 10.09 -17.98 1.49
C ASN A 190 8.96 -18.06 2.51
N PHE A 191 8.48 -16.90 2.97
CA PHE A 191 7.29 -16.80 3.82
C PHE A 191 6.01 -16.62 3.00
N LEU A 192 6.13 -16.07 1.79
CA LEU A 192 5.00 -15.87 0.88
C LEU A 192 5.41 -16.14 -0.57
N LEU A 193 4.54 -16.86 -1.28
CA LEU A 193 4.57 -17.05 -2.72
C LEU A 193 3.15 -16.90 -3.27
N ALA A 194 2.89 -15.80 -3.97
CA ALA A 194 1.60 -15.55 -4.60
C ALA A 194 1.79 -15.26 -6.08
N THR A 195 0.93 -15.82 -6.93
CA THR A 195 0.92 -15.53 -8.36
C THR A 195 -0.40 -14.85 -8.73
N TYR A 196 -0.29 -13.66 -9.30
CA TYR A 196 -1.40 -12.89 -9.86
C TYR A 196 -1.45 -13.13 -11.36
N ARG A 197 -2.51 -13.78 -11.83
CA ARG A 197 -2.75 -13.98 -13.26
C ARG A 197 -3.72 -12.93 -13.78
N CYS A 198 -3.23 -12.09 -14.69
CA CYS A 198 -4.01 -11.03 -15.30
C CYS A 198 -4.84 -11.61 -16.45
N GLN A 199 -6.17 -11.68 -16.31
CA GLN A 199 -7.04 -12.28 -17.33
C GLN A 199 -7.30 -11.31 -18.50
N ALA A 200 -7.61 -10.05 -18.19
CA ALA A 200 -7.82 -8.99 -19.18
C ALA A 200 -6.49 -8.37 -19.67
N ASN A 201 -6.56 -7.54 -20.72
CA ASN A 201 -5.44 -6.74 -21.21
C ASN A 201 -5.14 -5.60 -20.22
N THR A 202 -4.63 -5.97 -19.05
CA THR A 202 -4.30 -5.07 -17.95
C THR A 202 -2.83 -4.67 -18.04
N THR A 203 -2.56 -3.37 -18.10
CA THR A 203 -1.22 -2.79 -18.15
C THR A 203 -0.73 -2.38 -16.75
N ARG A 204 -1.67 -2.14 -15.83
CA ARG A 204 -1.44 -1.76 -14.43
C ARG A 204 -2.00 -2.81 -13.48
N LEU A 205 -1.24 -3.16 -12.45
CA LEU A 205 -1.65 -4.02 -11.34
C LEU A 205 -1.37 -3.31 -10.02
N GLU A 206 -2.36 -3.27 -9.14
CA GLU A 206 -2.25 -2.69 -7.79
C GLU A 206 -2.48 -3.77 -6.74
N LEU A 207 -1.55 -3.85 -5.79
CA LEU A 207 -1.51 -4.84 -4.73
C LEU A 207 -1.38 -4.11 -3.38
N LYS A 208 -2.16 -4.52 -2.39
CA LYS A 208 -2.01 -4.04 -1.01
C LYS A 208 -1.26 -5.08 -0.18
N ILE A 209 -0.23 -4.63 0.52
CA ILE A 209 0.70 -5.46 1.25
C ILE A 209 0.77 -4.98 2.69
N ARG A 210 0.36 -5.81 3.63
CA ARG A 210 0.46 -5.53 5.06
C ARG A 210 1.76 -6.13 5.59
N SER A 211 2.55 -5.30 6.24
CA SER A 211 3.78 -5.73 6.92
C SER A 211 3.58 -5.73 8.45
N ILE A 212 4.43 -6.51 9.11
CA ILE A 212 4.50 -6.57 10.58
C ILE A 212 5.76 -5.81 11.00
N GLU A 213 5.59 -4.85 11.90
CA GLU A 213 6.70 -4.04 12.41
C GLU A 213 7.70 -4.90 13.18
N GLY A 214 8.99 -4.64 13.00
CA GLY A 214 10.08 -5.46 13.54
C GLY A 214 10.53 -6.60 12.64
N GLN A 215 9.72 -7.02 11.67
CA GLN A 215 10.11 -8.02 10.66
C GLN A 215 10.49 -7.33 9.34
N TYR A 216 11.70 -7.59 8.87
CA TYR A 216 12.30 -6.86 7.74
C TYR A 216 13.07 -7.76 6.79
N GLY A 217 13.10 -7.37 5.53
CA GLY A 217 13.61 -8.20 4.45
C GLY A 217 13.24 -7.67 3.06
N MET A 218 13.25 -8.57 2.09
CA MET A 218 13.04 -8.32 0.67
C MET A 218 11.73 -8.94 0.16
N LEU A 219 10.94 -8.08 -0.49
CA LEU A 219 9.80 -8.46 -1.31
C LEU A 219 10.22 -8.38 -2.78
N GLN A 220 10.05 -9.47 -3.52
CA GLN A 220 10.38 -9.56 -4.94
C GLN A 220 9.12 -9.68 -5.78
N ALA A 221 9.02 -8.87 -6.84
CA ALA A 221 7.96 -8.94 -7.83
C ALA A 221 8.54 -9.31 -9.20
N TYR A 222 8.13 -10.46 -9.72
CA TYR A 222 8.53 -11.01 -11.00
C TYR A 222 7.42 -10.72 -12.02
N VAL A 223 7.64 -9.74 -12.90
CA VAL A 223 6.63 -9.27 -13.85
C VAL A 223 6.88 -9.88 -15.22
N THR A 224 5.88 -10.58 -15.75
CA THR A 224 5.92 -11.20 -17.08
C THR A 224 4.86 -10.57 -17.98
N PRO A 225 5.24 -9.79 -19.01
CA PRO A 225 4.28 -9.24 -19.95
C PRO A 225 3.89 -10.25 -21.06
N ARG A 226 2.84 -9.91 -21.81
CA ARG A 226 2.34 -10.67 -22.97
C ARG A 226 3.15 -10.34 -24.24
N ILE A 227 4.42 -10.72 -24.23
CA ILE A 227 5.37 -10.46 -25.33
C ILE A 227 6.01 -11.76 -25.82
N GLN A 228 6.55 -11.75 -27.04
CA GLN A 228 7.29 -12.88 -27.62
C GLN A 228 8.66 -12.39 -28.09
N PRO A 229 9.79 -12.96 -27.62
CA PRO A 229 9.89 -14.06 -26.65
C PRO A 229 9.47 -13.65 -25.23
N LYS A 230 8.92 -14.59 -24.45
CA LYS A 230 8.53 -14.35 -23.07
C LYS A 230 9.74 -14.04 -22.21
N THR A 231 9.63 -12.99 -21.41
CA THR A 231 10.68 -12.57 -20.49
C THR A 231 10.07 -12.15 -19.17
N CYS A 232 10.83 -12.28 -18.09
CA CYS A 232 10.45 -11.81 -16.77
C CYS A 232 11.49 -10.81 -16.28
N GLN A 233 11.04 -9.72 -15.68
CA GLN A 233 11.91 -8.79 -14.95
C GLN A 233 11.55 -8.82 -13.47
N VAL A 234 12.58 -8.87 -12.62
CA VAL A 234 12.43 -8.84 -11.17
C VAL A 234 12.60 -7.42 -10.65
N ARG A 235 11.69 -6.99 -9.77
CA ARG A 235 11.80 -5.79 -8.94
C ARG A 235 11.94 -6.22 -7.48
N GLN A 236 12.79 -5.51 -6.73
CA GLN A 236 13.06 -5.80 -5.33
C GLN A 236 12.68 -4.59 -4.49
N TYR A 237 11.82 -4.81 -3.50
CA TYR A 237 11.36 -3.81 -2.55
C TYR A 237 11.80 -4.22 -1.15
N GLN A 238 12.23 -3.25 -0.36
CA GLN A 238 12.68 -3.52 0.99
C GLN A 238 11.57 -3.23 2.00
N ILE A 239 11.13 -4.25 2.75
CA ILE A 239 10.32 -4.07 3.94
C ILE A 239 11.28 -3.64 5.07
N LYS A 240 11.13 -2.40 5.52
CA LYS A 240 11.99 -1.81 6.55
C LYS A 240 11.62 -2.33 7.95
N PRO A 241 12.55 -2.39 8.92
CA PRO A 241 12.24 -2.77 10.30
C PRO A 241 11.12 -1.95 10.94
N LEU A 242 11.13 -0.64 10.73
CA LEU A 242 10.07 0.27 11.15
C LEU A 242 9.19 0.64 9.96
N SER A 243 8.69 -0.37 9.24
CA SER A 243 7.92 -0.22 8.00
C SER A 243 6.62 0.58 8.18
N LEU A 244 6.12 0.79 9.38
CA LEU A 244 4.87 1.52 9.62
C LEU A 244 5.10 2.99 10.01
N HIS A 245 6.35 3.47 9.96
CA HIS A 245 6.68 4.86 10.26
C HIS A 245 6.71 5.71 8.99
N GLN A 246 6.03 6.86 9.05
CA GLN A 246 6.05 7.88 8.00
C GLN A 246 6.71 9.14 8.52
N ARG A 247 7.44 9.86 7.66
CA ARG A 247 8.12 11.09 8.06
C ARG A 247 7.09 12.18 8.37
N SER A 248 7.31 12.90 9.47
CA SER A 248 6.46 13.99 9.95
C SER A 248 7.30 15.25 10.17
N HIS A 249 6.63 16.40 10.22
CA HIS A 249 7.21 17.68 10.63
C HIS A 249 6.72 18.14 12.01
N VAL A 250 5.82 17.38 12.63
CA VAL A 250 5.23 17.68 13.93
C VAL A 250 5.68 16.62 14.94
N PHE A 251 6.16 17.09 16.09
CA PHE A 251 6.60 16.25 17.20
C PHE A 251 6.11 16.86 18.51
N ASP A 252 5.45 16.05 19.34
CA ASP A 252 4.90 16.47 20.63
C ASP A 252 5.84 16.07 21.76
N GLN A 253 6.54 17.05 22.31
CA GLN A 253 7.53 16.83 23.37
C GLN A 253 6.90 16.49 24.73
N ASN A 254 5.58 16.65 24.89
CA ASN A 254 4.91 16.41 26.17
C ASN A 254 4.55 14.93 26.40
N ARG A 255 4.74 14.06 25.40
CA ARG A 255 4.46 12.63 25.55
C ARG A 255 5.55 11.94 26.39
N PRO A 256 5.23 10.85 27.10
CA PRO A 256 6.22 10.08 27.84
C PRO A 256 7.18 9.38 26.88
N MET A 257 8.38 9.93 26.71
CA MET A 257 9.39 9.42 25.77
C MET A 257 10.30 8.39 26.42
N ASN A 258 10.51 7.28 25.72
CA ASN A 258 11.60 6.34 25.95
C ASN A 258 12.80 6.78 25.11
N ILE A 259 13.99 6.79 25.70
CA ILE A 259 15.21 7.28 25.07
C ILE A 259 16.18 6.11 24.88
N LEU A 260 16.70 5.95 23.67
CA LEU A 260 17.79 5.05 23.33
C LEU A 260 18.98 5.87 22.84
N SER A 261 20.09 5.78 23.54
CA SER A 261 21.32 6.49 23.20
C SER A 261 22.41 5.49 22.82
N LEU A 262 22.93 5.65 21.61
CA LEU A 262 24.04 4.87 21.06
C LEU A 262 25.27 5.76 20.97
N THR A 263 26.39 5.29 21.52
CA THR A 263 27.69 5.94 21.38
C THR A 263 28.72 4.94 20.87
N GLY A 264 29.63 5.36 20.00
CA GLY A 264 30.60 4.44 19.42
C GLY A 264 31.50 5.06 18.36
N GLN A 265 32.37 4.25 17.79
CA GLN A 265 33.31 4.65 16.75
C GLN A 265 32.71 4.45 15.35
N PHE A 266 31.62 5.18 15.05
CA PHE A 266 31.00 5.19 13.72
C PHE A 266 31.02 6.59 13.12
N SER A 267 31.16 6.65 11.81
CA SER A 267 31.05 7.87 11.01
C SER A 267 29.59 8.30 10.86
N PHE A 268 29.38 9.56 10.50
CA PHE A 268 28.04 10.09 10.19
C PHE A 268 27.37 9.32 9.04
N ALA A 269 28.13 8.95 8.00
CA ALA A 269 27.60 8.17 6.88
C ALA A 269 27.16 6.76 7.28
N GLU A 270 27.85 6.13 8.24
CA GLU A 270 27.48 4.79 8.72
C GLU A 270 26.16 4.81 9.48
N ILE A 271 26.01 5.69 10.50
CA ILE A 271 24.73 5.79 11.23
C ILE A 271 23.60 6.22 10.30
N HIS A 272 23.87 7.11 9.34
CA HIS A 272 22.87 7.48 8.33
C HIS A 272 22.45 6.28 7.48
N SER A 273 23.39 5.43 7.03
CA SER A 273 23.06 4.21 6.29
C SER A 273 22.23 3.22 7.11
N TRP A 274 22.46 3.16 8.42
CA TRP A 274 21.62 2.36 9.33
C TRP A 274 20.21 2.95 9.45
N MET A 275 20.06 4.28 9.47
CA MET A 275 18.75 4.93 9.47
C MET A 275 17.98 4.68 8.16
N VAL A 276 18.65 4.79 7.01
CA VAL A 276 18.08 4.46 5.69
C VAL A 276 17.64 2.99 5.63
N PHE A 277 18.36 2.10 6.32
CA PHE A 277 17.98 0.70 6.44
C PHE A 277 16.77 0.49 7.36
N CYS A 278 16.71 1.21 8.48
CA CYS A 278 15.68 1.04 9.51
C CYS A 278 14.32 1.69 9.17
N LEU A 279 14.34 2.85 8.51
CA LEU A 279 13.19 3.74 8.40
C LEU A 279 12.82 4.02 6.93
N PRO A 280 11.51 4.13 6.63
CA PRO A 280 11.03 4.66 5.35
C PRO A 280 11.37 6.16 5.19
N GLU A 281 11.32 6.65 3.95
CA GLU A 281 11.37 8.09 3.61
C GLU A 281 12.61 8.87 4.11
N VAL A 282 13.70 8.16 4.42
CA VAL A 282 15.02 8.74 4.66
C VAL A 282 15.76 8.82 3.31
N PRO A 283 16.30 9.99 2.91
CA PRO A 283 17.08 10.09 1.68
C PRO A 283 18.31 9.19 1.76
N GLU A 284 18.65 8.48 0.68
CA GLU A 284 19.82 7.58 0.66
C GLU A 284 21.15 8.34 0.80
N LYS A 285 21.19 9.57 0.27
CA LYS A 285 22.36 10.43 0.37
C LYS A 285 22.39 11.11 1.75
N PRO A 286 23.52 11.01 2.49
CA PRO A 286 23.71 11.73 3.74
C PRO A 286 23.47 13.24 3.56
N PRO A 287 22.64 13.86 4.42
CA PRO A 287 22.43 15.30 4.43
C PRO A 287 23.75 16.06 4.64
N VAL A 288 23.79 17.30 4.17
CA VAL A 288 24.93 18.19 4.37
C VAL A 288 24.88 18.73 5.80
N GLY A 289 25.84 18.32 6.64
CA GLY A 289 25.89 18.69 8.06
C GLY A 289 26.68 17.67 8.87
N GLU A 290 26.88 17.96 10.16
CA GLU A 290 27.49 17.02 11.11
C GLU A 290 26.44 16.32 12.00
N ASP A 291 25.22 16.86 12.03
CA ASP A 291 24.07 16.40 12.80
C ASP A 291 22.77 16.47 11.97
N VAL A 292 21.84 15.55 12.24
CA VAL A 292 20.53 15.50 11.59
C VAL A 292 19.47 15.09 12.60
N VAL A 293 18.29 15.67 12.46
CA VAL A 293 17.09 15.29 13.19
C VAL A 293 15.97 14.96 12.21
N PHE A 294 15.35 13.79 12.38
CA PHE A 294 14.14 13.39 11.67
C PHE A 294 13.04 13.04 12.66
N TYR A 295 11.80 13.40 12.31
CA TYR A 295 10.61 13.03 13.05
C TYR A 295 9.78 12.06 12.23
N PHE A 296 9.25 11.04 12.89
CA PHE A 296 8.39 10.03 12.31
C PHE A 296 7.14 9.84 13.16
N GLN A 297 6.07 9.41 12.50
CA GLN A 297 4.83 9.00 13.14
C GLN A 297 4.45 7.62 12.63
N ASN A 298 4.13 6.73 13.56
CA ASN A 298 3.58 5.41 13.24
C ASN A 298 2.17 5.57 12.68
N THR A 299 1.91 5.03 11.50
CA THR A 299 0.63 5.17 10.80
C THR A 299 -0.50 4.39 11.48
N PHE A 300 -0.19 3.33 12.23
CA PHE A 300 -1.20 2.50 12.87
C PHE A 300 -1.59 3.00 14.27
N LEU A 301 -0.61 3.27 15.13
CA LEU A 301 -0.82 3.66 16.53
C LEU A 301 -0.77 5.17 16.77
N ASN A 302 -0.27 5.97 15.83
CA ASN A 302 0.00 7.41 15.99
C ASN A 302 1.06 7.77 17.05
N THR A 303 1.88 6.79 17.43
CA THR A 303 3.09 6.97 18.24
C THR A 303 4.15 7.73 17.43
N GLN A 304 5.05 8.43 18.11
CA GLN A 304 6.07 9.28 17.49
C GLN A 304 7.48 8.75 17.74
N LEU A 305 8.38 9.06 16.81
CA LEU A 305 9.80 8.74 16.90
C LEU A 305 10.62 9.95 16.45
N GLU A 306 11.48 10.45 17.32
CA GLU A 306 12.54 11.41 17.01
C GLU A 306 13.86 10.65 16.85
N CYS A 307 14.51 10.83 15.71
CA CYS A 307 15.84 10.30 15.42
C CYS A 307 16.81 11.48 15.32
N SER A 308 17.64 11.69 16.32
CA SER A 308 18.70 12.70 16.32
C SER A 308 20.06 12.00 16.31
N TYR A 309 20.91 12.28 15.33
CA TYR A 309 22.21 11.61 15.26
C TYR A 309 23.29 12.48 14.63
N ARG A 310 24.53 12.23 15.07
CA ARG A 310 25.76 12.87 14.62
C ARG A 310 26.89 11.84 14.56
N LYS A 311 28.09 12.27 14.18
CA LYS A 311 29.27 11.38 14.21
C LYS A 311 29.50 10.83 15.62
N GLY A 312 29.49 9.50 15.76
CA GLY A 312 29.78 8.78 17.00
C GLY A 312 28.67 8.78 18.06
N GLU A 313 27.52 9.41 17.79
CA GLU A 313 26.40 9.47 18.73
C GLU A 313 25.04 9.47 18.00
N GLY A 314 24.08 8.71 18.52
CA GLY A 314 22.68 8.74 18.09
C GLY A 314 21.74 8.64 19.27
N VAL A 315 20.73 9.49 19.30
CA VAL A 315 19.67 9.56 20.31
C VAL A 315 18.33 9.39 19.63
N PHE A 316 17.60 8.37 20.07
CA PHE A 316 16.29 7.99 19.54
C PHE A 316 15.26 8.11 20.65
N LYS A 317 14.21 8.91 20.44
CA LYS A 317 13.15 9.11 21.42
C LYS A 317 11.83 8.65 20.85
N SER A 318 11.09 7.80 21.57
CA SER A 318 9.76 7.36 21.15
C SER A 318 8.83 7.16 22.33
N ASP A 319 7.57 7.52 22.15
CA ASP A 319 6.49 7.20 23.09
C ASP A 319 6.11 5.70 23.07
N ASN A 320 6.64 4.92 22.12
CA ASN A 320 6.48 3.47 22.05
C ASN A 320 7.78 2.71 22.36
N ILE A 321 7.73 1.84 23.37
CA ILE A 321 8.87 1.02 23.79
C ILE A 321 9.25 -0.07 22.77
N SER A 322 8.29 -0.60 22.01
CA SER A 322 8.58 -1.60 20.98
C SER A 322 9.39 -1.00 19.83
N THR A 323 9.12 0.25 19.44
CA THR A 323 9.94 0.97 18.46
C THR A 323 11.40 1.06 18.92
N ILE A 324 11.63 1.35 20.20
CA ILE A 324 12.97 1.39 20.79
C ILE A 324 13.62 0.00 20.85
N SER A 325 12.86 -1.05 21.18
CA SER A 325 13.33 -2.45 21.17
C SER A 325 13.81 -2.86 19.77
N ILE A 326 13.01 -2.57 18.74
CA ILE A 326 13.33 -2.86 17.35
C ILE A 326 14.59 -2.12 16.92
N LEU A 327 14.69 -0.81 17.19
CA LEU A 327 15.88 -0.01 16.86
C LEU A 327 17.12 -0.56 17.55
N LYS A 328 17.04 -0.87 18.85
CA LYS A 328 18.16 -1.45 19.60
C LYS A 328 18.65 -2.73 18.92
N ASP A 329 17.76 -3.67 18.62
CA ASP A 329 18.13 -4.96 18.05
C ASP A 329 18.72 -4.82 16.64
N VAL A 330 18.11 -4.01 15.78
CA VAL A 330 18.56 -3.83 14.39
C VAL A 330 19.88 -3.07 14.34
N LEU A 331 20.03 -1.98 15.07
CA LEU A 331 21.27 -1.19 15.08
C LEU A 331 22.43 -2.00 15.67
N SER A 332 22.18 -2.81 16.70
CA SER A 332 23.18 -3.74 17.23
C SER A 332 23.63 -4.76 16.17
N LYS A 333 22.69 -5.31 15.39
CA LYS A 333 23.00 -6.23 14.28
C LYS A 333 23.81 -5.55 13.19
N GLU A 334 23.43 -4.34 12.76
CA GLU A 334 24.14 -3.59 11.71
C GLU A 334 25.56 -3.17 12.14
N ALA A 335 25.73 -2.77 13.40
CA ALA A 335 27.06 -2.49 13.94
C ALA A 335 27.92 -3.75 14.03
N THR A 336 27.36 -4.89 14.45
CA THR A 336 28.06 -6.17 14.49
C THR A 336 28.51 -6.61 13.09
N LYS A 337 27.66 -6.45 12.06
CA LYS A 337 28.02 -6.73 10.66
C LYS A 337 29.23 -5.92 10.20
N ARG A 338 29.35 -4.67 10.66
CA ARG A 338 30.48 -3.77 10.36
C ARG A 338 31.62 -3.85 11.37
N LYS A 339 31.55 -4.73 12.37
CA LYS A 339 32.52 -4.87 13.47
C LYS A 339 32.75 -3.57 14.26
N ILE A 340 31.68 -2.78 14.44
CA ILE A 340 31.70 -1.55 15.24
C ILE A 340 31.19 -1.87 16.63
N ASN A 341 32.00 -1.55 17.64
CA ASN A 341 31.59 -1.67 19.03
C ASN A 341 30.72 -0.46 19.41
N LEU A 342 29.46 -0.73 19.76
CA LEU A 342 28.51 0.27 20.25
C LEU A 342 28.35 0.13 21.76
N ASN A 343 28.28 1.26 22.43
CA ASN A 343 27.78 1.38 23.78
C ASN A 343 26.32 1.88 23.72
N ILE A 344 25.40 1.05 24.18
CA ILE A 344 23.95 1.30 24.11
C ILE A 344 23.45 1.53 25.52
N SER A 345 22.83 2.68 25.73
CA SER A 345 22.13 3.04 26.96
C SER A 345 20.67 3.37 26.64
N TYR A 346 19.78 3.10 27.58
CA TYR A 346 18.35 3.38 27.41
C TYR A 346 17.76 3.90 28.71
N ASP A 347 16.78 4.77 28.58
CA ASP A 347 15.97 5.34 29.65
C ASP A 347 14.49 5.14 29.29
N ILE A 348 13.79 4.35 30.09
CA ILE A 348 12.41 3.92 29.81
C ILE A 348 11.47 4.62 30.78
N SER A 349 10.48 5.32 30.23
CA SER A 349 9.44 5.95 31.04
C SER A 349 8.39 4.91 31.43
N GLU A 350 8.16 4.72 32.74
CA GLU A 350 7.13 3.80 33.23
C GLU A 350 5.71 4.22 32.76
N GLU A 351 5.50 5.51 32.48
CA GLU A 351 4.21 6.04 31.99
C GLU A 351 3.98 5.75 30.49
N SER A 352 5.02 5.47 29.70
CA SER A 352 4.89 5.30 28.25
C SER A 352 4.02 4.10 27.88
N VAL A 353 4.16 3.00 28.62
CA VAL A 353 3.37 1.79 28.39
C VAL A 353 1.90 2.08 28.65
N GLY A 354 1.57 2.75 29.75
CA GLY A 354 0.20 3.16 30.03
C GLY A 354 -0.36 4.13 28.99
N HIS A 355 0.48 5.03 28.45
CA HIS A 355 0.09 5.91 27.34
C HIS A 355 -0.23 5.11 26.07
N THR A 356 0.65 4.21 25.64
CA THR A 356 0.42 3.37 24.44
C THR A 356 -0.81 2.47 24.58
N LEU A 357 -1.04 1.84 25.73
CA LEU A 357 -2.24 1.04 25.99
C LEU A 357 -3.52 1.88 25.92
N LYS A 358 -3.50 3.13 26.41
CA LYS A 358 -4.61 4.08 26.25
C LYS A 358 -4.86 4.46 24.78
N MET A 359 -3.82 4.53 23.95
CA MET A 359 -3.97 4.78 22.52
C MET A 359 -4.52 3.58 21.75
N ILE A 360 -4.18 2.36 22.18
CA ILE A 360 -4.67 1.10 21.59
C ILE A 360 -6.13 0.84 21.97
N HIS A 361 -6.54 1.22 23.19
CA HIS A 361 -7.85 0.92 23.76
C HIS A 361 -9.06 1.27 22.84
N PRO A 362 -9.20 2.51 22.30
CA PRO A 362 -10.33 2.84 21.44
C PRO A 362 -10.42 1.99 20.18
N LYS A 363 -9.26 1.58 19.62
CA LYS A 363 -9.22 0.71 18.44
C LYS A 363 -9.70 -0.69 18.79
N LEU A 364 -9.25 -1.24 19.92
CA LEU A 364 -9.68 -2.55 20.40
C LEU A 364 -11.17 -2.59 20.72
N GLU A 365 -11.65 -1.60 21.47
CA GLU A 365 -13.07 -1.48 21.84
C GLU A 365 -13.95 -1.40 20.59
N TYR A 366 -13.56 -0.62 19.59
CA TYR A 366 -14.26 -0.54 18.31
C TYR A 366 -14.37 -1.91 17.62
N GLN A 367 -13.26 -2.66 17.51
CA GLN A 367 -13.26 -3.97 16.84
C GLN A 367 -14.10 -5.02 17.60
N LEU A 368 -14.11 -4.98 18.93
CA LEU A 368 -14.94 -5.86 19.76
C LEU A 368 -16.43 -5.49 19.67
N LEU A 369 -16.75 -4.19 19.64
CA LEU A 369 -18.11 -3.71 19.47
C LEU A 369 -18.65 -4.04 18.07
N LEU A 370 -17.83 -3.89 17.03
CA LEU A 370 -18.17 -4.25 15.66
C LEU A 370 -18.61 -5.72 15.56
N ALA A 371 -17.86 -6.64 16.16
CA ALA A 371 -18.22 -8.06 16.20
C ALA A 371 -19.58 -8.30 16.88
N LYS A 372 -19.83 -7.64 18.01
CA LYS A 372 -21.11 -7.73 18.73
C LYS A 372 -22.27 -7.20 17.89
N LYS A 373 -22.11 -6.05 17.24
CA LYS A 373 -23.14 -5.44 16.38
C LYS A 373 -23.47 -6.37 15.21
N VAL A 374 -22.46 -6.92 14.54
CA VAL A 374 -22.66 -7.79 13.37
C VAL A 374 -23.36 -9.09 13.74
N HIS A 375 -23.07 -9.65 14.92
CA HIS A 375 -23.77 -10.83 15.43
C HIS A 375 -25.29 -10.61 15.60
N LEU A 376 -25.72 -9.37 15.83
CA LEU A 376 -27.14 -9.02 15.97
C LEU A 376 -27.84 -8.73 14.63
N ILE A 377 -27.10 -8.42 13.56
CA ILE A 377 -27.68 -7.95 12.29
C ILE A 377 -28.67 -8.97 11.72
N ASP A 378 -28.30 -10.25 11.67
CA ASP A 378 -29.15 -11.27 11.05
C ASP A 378 -30.47 -11.45 11.82
N ALA A 379 -30.39 -11.53 13.15
CA ALA A 379 -31.59 -11.60 14.01
C ALA A 379 -32.47 -10.35 13.89
N LEU A 380 -31.87 -9.16 13.79
CA LEU A 380 -32.63 -7.91 13.61
C LEU A 380 -33.27 -7.83 12.22
N LYS A 381 -32.60 -8.31 11.16
CA LYS A 381 -33.16 -8.39 9.80
C LYS A 381 -34.33 -9.35 9.74
N GLU A 382 -34.23 -10.52 10.40
CA GLU A 382 -35.35 -11.47 10.50
C GLU A 382 -36.56 -10.81 11.18
N LEU A 383 -36.36 -10.15 12.32
CA LEU A 383 -37.39 -9.40 13.04
C LEU A 383 -38.04 -8.30 12.19
N GLN A 384 -37.24 -7.55 11.41
CA GLN A 384 -37.74 -6.51 10.51
C GLN A 384 -38.62 -7.11 9.38
N VAL A 385 -38.23 -8.26 8.83
CA VAL A 385 -38.99 -8.94 7.76
C VAL A 385 -40.33 -9.48 8.30
N HIS A 386 -40.36 -9.98 9.53
CA HIS A 386 -41.58 -10.50 10.15
C HIS A 386 -42.60 -9.42 10.52
N GLU A 387 -42.15 -8.32 11.12
CA GLU A 387 -43.02 -7.27 11.68
C GLU A 387 -43.31 -6.14 10.67
N GLY A 388 -42.54 -6.04 9.58
CA GLY A 388 -42.74 -5.06 8.50
C GLY A 388 -42.43 -3.60 8.84
N ASN A 389 -42.01 -3.31 10.08
CA ASN A 389 -41.60 -1.99 10.56
C ASN A 389 -40.53 -2.13 11.66
N THR A 390 -39.67 -1.15 11.85
CA THR A 390 -38.64 -1.10 12.91
C THR A 390 -39.10 -0.38 14.19
N ASP A 391 -40.35 0.08 14.25
CA ASP A 391 -40.84 0.91 15.36
C ASP A 391 -40.90 0.25 16.74
N PHE A 392 -40.89 -1.08 16.79
CA PHE A 392 -40.82 -1.84 18.05
C PHE A 392 -39.38 -1.99 18.58
N LEU A 393 -38.36 -1.75 17.73
CA LEU A 393 -36.96 -1.84 18.10
C LEU A 393 -36.52 -0.56 18.82
N ILE A 394 -35.61 -0.71 19.78
CA ILE A 394 -34.92 0.42 20.40
C ILE A 394 -34.06 1.16 19.36
N PRO A 395 -33.84 2.49 19.51
CA PRO A 395 -33.09 3.28 18.54
C PRO A 395 -31.71 2.72 18.18
N GLU A 396 -30.99 2.16 19.17
CA GLU A 396 -29.67 1.55 18.95
C GLU A 396 -29.69 0.42 17.91
N TYR A 397 -30.69 -0.45 17.97
CA TYR A 397 -30.84 -1.55 17.00
C TYR A 397 -31.33 -1.07 15.63
N ARG A 398 -32.07 0.04 15.58
CA ARG A 398 -32.42 0.68 14.31
C ARG A 398 -31.17 1.22 13.61
N CYS A 399 -30.28 1.90 14.35
CA CYS A 399 -29.01 2.36 13.80
C CYS A 399 -28.15 1.20 13.28
N ILE A 400 -28.12 0.05 13.98
CA ILE A 400 -27.41 -1.15 13.49
C ILE A 400 -28.01 -1.66 12.17
N LEU A 401 -29.34 -1.64 12.01
CA LEU A 401 -30.00 -2.03 10.77
C LEU A 401 -29.72 -1.05 9.62
N GLU A 402 -29.74 0.25 9.90
CA GLU A 402 -29.41 1.31 8.93
C GLU A 402 -27.96 1.20 8.43
N GLU A 403 -27.03 0.84 9.32
CA GLU A 403 -25.60 0.70 9.01
C GLU A 403 -25.18 -0.75 8.67
N ALA A 404 -26.14 -1.67 8.51
CA ALA A 404 -25.85 -3.11 8.45
C ALA A 404 -24.86 -3.50 7.34
N GLU A 405 -25.01 -2.92 6.14
CA GLU A 405 -24.12 -3.21 5.01
C GLU A 405 -22.68 -2.78 5.30
N LYS A 406 -22.49 -1.57 5.83
CA LYS A 406 -21.17 -1.03 6.21
C LYS A 406 -20.52 -1.87 7.30
N LEU A 407 -21.28 -2.20 8.35
CA LEU A 407 -20.79 -3.03 9.45
C LEU A 407 -20.37 -4.43 8.96
N GLN A 408 -21.13 -5.04 8.04
CA GLN A 408 -20.78 -6.33 7.45
C GLN A 408 -19.50 -6.23 6.57
N GLU A 409 -19.32 -5.14 5.82
CA GLU A 409 -18.09 -4.91 5.04
C GLU A 409 -16.86 -4.70 5.93
N GLU A 410 -16.98 -3.92 6.99
CA GLU A 410 -15.90 -3.72 7.96
C GLU A 410 -15.56 -5.01 8.71
N TYR A 411 -16.57 -5.82 9.05
CA TYR A 411 -16.38 -7.09 9.75
C TYR A 411 -15.55 -8.09 8.94
N LYS A 412 -15.61 -8.05 7.60
CA LYS A 412 -14.72 -8.87 6.75
C LYS A 412 -13.23 -8.60 7.01
N LYS A 413 -12.88 -7.38 7.43
CA LYS A 413 -11.51 -6.94 7.71
C LYS A 413 -11.15 -7.06 9.20
N GLN A 414 -12.15 -7.14 10.08
CA GLN A 414 -12.00 -7.11 11.54
C GLN A 414 -11.04 -8.18 12.11
N PRO A 415 -11.08 -9.47 11.69
CA PRO A 415 -10.21 -10.49 12.27
C PRO A 415 -8.72 -10.15 12.15
N ALA A 416 -8.32 -9.65 10.97
CA ALA A 416 -6.93 -9.29 10.72
C ALA A 416 -6.50 -8.01 11.47
N HIS A 417 -7.43 -7.07 11.70
CA HIS A 417 -7.16 -5.91 12.55
C HIS A 417 -6.99 -6.29 14.02
N LEU A 418 -7.82 -7.22 14.51
CA LEU A 418 -7.80 -7.69 15.89
C LEU A 418 -6.55 -8.52 16.18
N GLU A 419 -6.19 -9.45 15.29
CA GLU A 419 -4.94 -10.22 15.37
C GLU A 419 -3.71 -9.30 15.41
N ARG A 420 -3.69 -8.26 14.58
CA ARG A 420 -2.62 -7.24 14.58
C ARG A 420 -2.54 -6.48 15.89
N LEU A 421 -3.69 -6.08 16.47
CA LEU A 421 -3.72 -5.40 17.77
C LEU A 421 -3.20 -6.32 18.89
N TYR A 422 -3.61 -7.59 18.88
CA TYR A 422 -3.14 -8.58 19.84
C TYR A 422 -1.64 -8.83 19.72
N GLY A 423 -1.12 -8.93 18.50
CA GLY A 423 0.31 -9.02 18.22
C GLY A 423 1.07 -7.83 18.79
N MET A 424 0.61 -6.61 18.50
CA MET A 424 1.25 -5.38 19.02
C MET A 424 1.23 -5.28 20.54
N ILE A 425 0.15 -5.67 21.21
CA ILE A 425 0.08 -5.68 22.68
C ILE A 425 1.01 -6.75 23.25
N THR A 426 1.09 -7.91 22.60
CA THR A 426 1.98 -9.00 23.00
C THR A 426 3.45 -8.58 22.88
N ASP A 427 3.82 -7.95 21.77
CA ASP A 427 5.19 -7.43 21.56
C ASP A 427 5.52 -6.32 22.56
N LEU A 428 4.58 -5.39 22.79
CA LEU A 428 4.71 -4.34 23.81
C LEU A 428 4.97 -4.92 25.21
N PHE A 429 4.24 -5.98 25.57
CA PHE A 429 4.42 -6.69 26.83
C PHE A 429 5.81 -7.33 26.91
N ILE A 430 6.21 -8.10 25.90
CA ILE A 430 7.51 -8.77 25.86
C ILE A 430 8.64 -7.74 25.94
N ASP A 431 8.54 -6.63 25.21
CA ASP A 431 9.57 -5.60 25.16
C ASP A 431 9.71 -4.85 26.49
N LYS A 432 8.59 -4.51 27.16
CA LYS A 432 8.62 -3.92 28.52
C LYS A 432 9.47 -4.74 29.47
N PHE A 433 9.21 -6.05 29.53
CA PHE A 433 9.92 -6.93 30.45
C PHE A 433 11.34 -7.26 29.97
N LYS A 434 11.59 -7.29 28.65
CA LYS A 434 12.93 -7.43 28.07
C LYS A 434 13.85 -6.28 28.50
N PHE A 435 13.38 -5.04 28.54
CA PHE A 435 14.16 -3.91 29.04
C PHE A 435 14.40 -3.96 30.57
N LYS A 436 13.49 -4.58 31.33
CA LYS A 436 13.68 -4.92 32.75
C LYS A 436 14.54 -6.17 32.98
N GLY A 437 15.04 -6.81 31.92
CA GLY A 437 15.90 -8.00 32.00
C GLY A 437 15.17 -9.31 32.32
N THR A 438 13.84 -9.33 32.21
CA THR A 438 13.00 -10.50 32.53
C THR A 438 12.39 -11.10 31.26
N ASN A 439 12.38 -12.43 31.14
CA ASN A 439 11.71 -13.12 30.03
C ASN A 439 10.32 -13.58 30.45
N VAL A 440 9.28 -13.03 29.79
CA VAL A 440 7.86 -13.27 30.13
C VAL A 440 7.11 -14.04 29.04
N LYS A 441 7.82 -14.69 28.11
CA LYS A 441 7.18 -15.45 27.01
C LYS A 441 6.21 -16.54 27.48
N SER A 442 6.44 -17.13 28.64
CA SER A 442 5.53 -18.13 29.23
C SER A 442 4.19 -17.54 29.69
N LYS A 443 4.11 -16.22 29.90
CA LYS A 443 2.89 -15.53 30.36
C LYS A 443 2.02 -15.02 29.20
N VAL A 444 2.47 -15.19 27.95
CA VAL A 444 1.73 -14.75 26.75
C VAL A 444 0.34 -15.41 26.63
N PRO A 445 0.15 -16.72 26.90
CA PRO A 445 -1.19 -17.31 26.86
C PRO A 445 -2.18 -16.64 27.85
N LEU A 446 -1.71 -16.27 29.04
CA LEU A 446 -2.54 -15.57 30.03
C LEU A 446 -2.92 -14.15 29.56
N LEU A 447 -2.00 -13.47 28.86
CA LEU A 447 -2.30 -12.18 28.25
C LEU A 447 -3.39 -12.32 27.19
N LEU A 448 -3.33 -13.35 26.35
CA LEU A 448 -4.35 -13.62 25.33
C LEU A 448 -5.73 -13.87 25.97
N GLU A 449 -5.80 -14.63 27.07
CA GLU A 449 -7.06 -14.84 27.81
C GLU A 449 -7.67 -13.52 28.35
N ILE A 450 -6.81 -12.58 28.78
CA ILE A 450 -7.25 -11.24 29.22
C ILE A 450 -7.73 -10.40 28.04
N LEU A 451 -7.08 -10.52 26.88
CA LEU A 451 -7.49 -9.80 25.66
C LEU A 451 -8.82 -10.34 25.13
N ASP A 452 -9.06 -11.65 25.21
CA ASP A 452 -10.35 -12.25 24.83
C ASP A 452 -11.49 -11.81 25.75
N ASN A 453 -11.21 -11.64 27.05
CA ASN A 453 -12.15 -11.09 28.04
C ASN A 453 -11.88 -9.62 28.33
N TYR A 454 -11.57 -8.84 27.29
CA TYR A 454 -11.00 -7.50 27.37
C TYR A 454 -11.61 -6.62 28.48
N ASP A 455 -10.78 -6.30 29.48
CA ASP A 455 -11.00 -5.23 30.44
C ASP A 455 -9.75 -4.36 30.54
N GLN A 456 -9.91 -3.04 30.36
CA GLN A 456 -8.78 -2.11 30.28
C GLN A 456 -8.00 -2.07 31.61
N ASN A 457 -8.71 -2.08 32.74
CA ASN A 457 -8.08 -1.99 34.06
C ASN A 457 -7.34 -3.28 34.42
N ALA A 458 -7.92 -4.43 34.11
CA ALA A 458 -7.28 -5.73 34.25
C ALA A 458 -6.02 -5.83 33.37
N LEU A 459 -6.08 -5.35 32.12
CA LEU A 459 -4.92 -5.33 31.22
C LEU A 459 -3.80 -4.44 31.78
N MET A 460 -4.11 -3.22 32.21
CA MET A 460 -3.14 -2.31 32.82
C MET A 460 -2.51 -2.93 34.08
N THR A 461 -3.34 -3.52 34.94
CA THR A 461 -2.89 -4.18 36.18
C THR A 461 -1.98 -5.37 35.85
N PHE A 462 -2.32 -6.16 34.82
CA PHE A 462 -1.49 -7.27 34.37
C PHE A 462 -0.12 -6.80 33.85
N PHE A 463 -0.07 -5.65 33.15
CA PHE A 463 1.21 -5.08 32.72
C PHE A 463 2.08 -4.62 33.90
N ASP A 464 1.49 -4.20 35.02
CA ASP A 464 2.23 -3.64 36.16
C ASP A 464 2.61 -4.67 37.23
N THR A 465 1.89 -5.80 37.31
CA THR A 465 2.05 -6.81 38.38
C THR A 465 3.02 -7.95 38.05
N GLN A 466 3.42 -8.12 36.79
CA GLN A 466 4.13 -9.33 36.32
C GLN A 466 5.65 -9.28 36.43
#